data_AF-A0A7Y4S705-F1
#
_entry.id   AF-A0A7Y4S705-F1
#
_cell.length_a   1.000
_cell.length_b   1.000
_cell.length_c   1.000
_cell.angle_alpha   90.00
_cell.angle_beta   90.00
_cell.angle_gamma   90.00
#
_symmetry.space_group_name_H-M   'P 1'
#
loop_
_entity.id
_entity.type
_entity.pdbx_description
1 polymer ?
#
loop_
_entity_poly.entity_id
_entity_poly.type
_entity_poly.pdbx_seq_one_letter_code
_entity_poly.pdbx_strand_id
1 'polypeptide(L)'
;MNQTKLYCIALAVSLLSMNGWAADTWLIASQSESINLGQTISIDIAKAEPLSNWPKTFTMKLFGNGVSEAVLLSPTKYFSSSTLRRTYIGVASKKYVGVVRAELMGESSNRLILLALNEYAGSTQIDETPNPTNLDDHSHNLLATKSTATVVVIASPSDEPTLSANEPMYFVVGKDAKHGSDSRFQLSFKYRPFDPAGSVSNFAPFFSNLYFAYTQTTLWDFGDNSSPFRDTSYRPSVFYRWAGSGRGLLPDTWRAGAEHESNGQAGTNSRSLNTFYVRPSWNFDLANGRQLIFSPKFQQYLNKNDNADIARYRGYIDWQLRYGREDGLILSNLYRLGTGGYSTNQLDISYPLSDRIFARTGAFIHLQLLSGYGETLLDYNKSSDTQIRLGLSIAR
;
A
#
# COMPACT_ATOMS: atom_id res chain seq x y z
N MET A 1 12.12 -24.49 56.47
CA MET A 1 13.07 -23.67 55.69
C MET A 1 13.22 -24.37 54.33
N ASN A 2 12.90 -23.83 53.15
CA ASN A 2 12.50 -22.50 52.71
C ASN A 2 11.48 -22.66 51.58
N GLN A 3 10.52 -21.71 51.51
CA GLN A 3 9.62 -21.55 50.39
C GLN A 3 10.32 -20.94 49.17
N THR A 4 9.93 -21.33 47.96
CA THR A 4 9.69 -20.36 46.88
C THR A 4 8.67 -20.93 45.88
N LYS A 5 7.56 -20.20 45.72
CA LYS A 5 6.52 -20.40 44.71
C LYS A 5 7.06 -20.02 43.32
N LEU A 6 6.63 -20.71 42.27
CA LEU A 6 6.56 -20.12 40.94
C LEU A 6 5.20 -20.46 40.30
N TYR A 7 4.54 -19.40 39.84
CA TYR A 7 3.16 -19.37 39.39
C TYR A 7 3.04 -19.90 37.95
N CYS A 8 2.23 -20.93 37.74
CA CYS A 8 1.68 -21.24 36.42
C CYS A 8 0.49 -20.30 36.17
N ILE A 9 0.69 -19.25 35.37
CA ILE A 9 -0.42 -18.48 34.80
C ILE A 9 -0.85 -19.20 33.53
N ALA A 10 -1.90 -20.02 33.63
CA ALA A 10 -2.64 -20.48 32.48
C ALA A 10 -3.48 -19.30 31.97
N LEU A 11 -3.10 -18.74 30.83
CA LEU A 11 -3.90 -17.74 30.13
C LEU A 11 -5.06 -18.45 29.42
N ALA A 12 -6.16 -18.67 30.14
CA ALA A 12 -7.42 -19.07 29.53
C ALA A 12 -7.97 -17.88 28.73
N VAL A 13 -7.73 -17.86 27.43
CA VAL A 13 -8.40 -16.94 26.51
C VAL A 13 -9.86 -17.37 26.45
N SER A 14 -10.69 -16.69 27.23
CA SER A 14 -12.13 -16.73 27.04
C SER A 14 -12.44 -16.24 25.64
N LEU A 15 -12.87 -17.14 24.77
CA LEU A 15 -13.61 -16.85 23.53
C LEU A 15 -14.95 -16.22 23.92
N LEU A 16 -14.92 -14.98 24.38
CA LEU A 16 -16.07 -14.10 24.28
C LEU A 16 -16.17 -13.77 22.80
N SER A 17 -17.21 -14.30 22.17
CA SER A 17 -17.70 -13.80 20.89
C SER A 17 -17.86 -12.28 21.03
N MET A 18 -16.87 -11.55 20.52
CA MET A 18 -17.01 -10.13 20.26
C MET A 18 -18.03 -10.04 19.14
N ASN A 19 -19.32 -9.98 19.50
CA ASN A 19 -20.32 -9.43 18.62
C ASN A 19 -19.80 -8.04 18.25
N GLY A 20 -19.31 -7.88 17.03
CA GLY A 20 -18.92 -6.57 16.53
C GLY A 20 -20.13 -5.66 16.69
N TRP A 21 -20.02 -4.68 17.59
CA TRP A 21 -20.97 -3.59 17.64
C TRP A 21 -20.73 -2.80 16.36
N ALA A 22 -21.47 -3.13 15.30
CA ALA A 22 -21.55 -2.28 14.13
C ALA A 22 -22.02 -0.91 14.65
N ALA A 23 -21.20 0.12 14.46
CA ALA A 23 -21.58 1.46 14.86
C ALA A 23 -22.91 1.82 14.17
N ASP A 24 -23.83 2.45 14.91
CA ASP A 24 -25.17 2.87 14.46
C ASP A 24 -25.08 4.03 13.45
N THR A 25 -24.38 3.82 12.34
CA THR A 25 -24.06 4.86 11.36
C THR A 25 -24.72 4.58 10.02
N TRP A 26 -25.24 5.63 9.40
CA TRP A 26 -25.77 5.56 8.05
C TRP A 26 -24.64 5.31 7.05
N LEU A 27 -24.88 4.45 6.07
CA LEU A 27 -23.96 4.25 4.95
C LEU A 27 -24.47 5.03 3.74
N ILE A 28 -23.61 5.88 3.18
CA ILE A 28 -23.88 6.62 1.96
C ILE A 28 -22.97 6.13 0.83
N ALA A 29 -23.56 5.98 -0.35
CA ALA A 29 -22.86 5.65 -1.59
C ALA A 29 -23.41 6.53 -2.72
N SER A 30 -22.52 7.16 -3.49
CA SER A 30 -22.94 7.91 -4.67
C SER A 30 -23.05 6.99 -5.88
N GLN A 31 -24.07 7.18 -6.73
CA GLN A 31 -24.18 6.53 -8.03
C GLN A 31 -23.39 7.26 -9.12
N SER A 32 -22.80 8.42 -8.79
CA SER A 32 -21.98 9.22 -9.69
C SER A 32 -20.64 9.53 -9.05
N GLU A 33 -19.57 9.43 -9.84
CA GLU A 33 -18.20 9.75 -9.38
C GLU A 33 -17.86 11.24 -9.55
N SER A 34 -18.67 11.96 -10.33
CA SER A 34 -18.46 13.36 -10.65
C SER A 34 -19.54 14.29 -10.10
N ILE A 35 -19.19 15.56 -9.90
CA ILE A 35 -20.10 16.60 -9.46
C ILE A 35 -19.84 17.94 -10.17
N ASN A 36 -20.86 18.46 -10.85
CA ASN A 36 -20.81 19.73 -11.57
C ASN A 36 -21.95 20.65 -11.14
N LEU A 37 -21.86 21.93 -11.52
CA LEU A 37 -22.90 22.92 -11.25
C LEU A 37 -24.22 22.48 -11.90
N GLY A 38 -25.31 22.45 -11.13
CA GLY A 38 -26.64 22.04 -11.60
C GLY A 38 -26.80 20.53 -11.79
N GLN A 39 -25.77 19.73 -11.48
CA GLN A 39 -25.85 18.28 -11.62
C GLN A 39 -26.73 17.67 -10.53
N THR A 40 -27.64 16.82 -10.96
CA THR A 40 -28.41 15.93 -10.10
C THR A 40 -27.49 14.85 -9.53
N ILE A 41 -27.40 14.76 -8.20
CA ILE A 41 -26.65 13.73 -7.49
C ILE A 41 -27.61 12.69 -6.93
N SER A 42 -27.36 11.41 -7.25
CA SER A 42 -28.13 10.27 -6.77
C SER A 42 -27.32 9.52 -5.72
N ILE A 43 -27.82 9.51 -4.49
CA ILE A 43 -27.15 8.95 -3.32
C ILE A 43 -28.00 7.80 -2.79
N ASP A 44 -27.39 6.62 -2.69
CA ASP A 44 -27.97 5.53 -1.94
C ASP A 44 -27.57 5.63 -0.48
N ILE A 45 -28.59 5.67 0.37
CA ILE A 45 -28.45 5.70 1.81
C ILE A 45 -28.92 4.34 2.34
N ALA A 46 -28.11 3.69 3.16
CA ALA A 46 -28.45 2.45 3.85
C ALA A 46 -28.45 2.67 5.36
N LYS A 47 -29.46 2.10 6.03
CA LYS A 47 -29.63 2.19 7.47
C LYS A 47 -28.96 1.02 8.18
N ALA A 48 -28.43 1.25 9.38
CA ALA A 48 -28.10 0.17 10.31
C ALA A 48 -29.41 -0.51 10.81
N GLU A 49 -29.38 -1.82 11.05
CA GLU A 49 -30.56 -2.59 11.49
C GLU A 49 -31.32 -2.02 12.72
N PRO A 50 -30.68 -1.41 13.74
CA PRO A 50 -31.43 -0.88 14.90
C PRO A 50 -32.25 0.38 14.60
N LEU A 51 -32.09 1.02 13.43
CA LEU A 51 -32.85 2.23 13.06
C LEU A 51 -34.19 1.84 12.41
N SER A 52 -35.29 2.10 13.12
CA SER A 52 -36.64 1.73 12.66
C SER A 52 -37.24 2.71 11.64
N ASN A 53 -36.97 4.02 11.78
CA ASN A 53 -37.62 5.08 11.00
C ASN A 53 -36.66 5.77 10.03
N TRP A 54 -37.12 6.00 8.80
CA TRP A 54 -36.39 6.78 7.80
C TRP A 54 -36.71 8.28 7.92
N PRO A 55 -35.71 9.18 7.92
CA PRO A 55 -35.94 10.61 7.73
C PRO A 55 -36.65 10.90 6.40
N LYS A 56 -37.55 11.89 6.41
CA LYS A 56 -38.28 12.33 5.21
C LYS A 56 -37.34 12.91 4.15
N THR A 57 -36.31 13.61 4.59
CA THR A 57 -35.25 14.21 3.78
C THR A 57 -33.93 14.12 4.53
N PHE A 58 -32.82 14.06 3.80
CA PHE A 58 -31.49 14.23 4.38
C PHE A 58 -30.90 15.56 3.91
N THR A 59 -29.95 16.10 4.67
CA THR A 59 -29.13 17.22 4.21
C THR A 59 -27.71 16.72 4.06
N MET A 60 -27.12 16.92 2.88
CA MET A 60 -25.74 16.53 2.61
C MET A 60 -24.86 17.77 2.53
N LYS A 61 -23.78 17.78 3.31
CA LYS A 61 -22.77 18.82 3.21
C LYS A 61 -21.76 18.45 2.14
N LEU A 62 -21.63 19.30 1.14
CA LEU A 62 -20.57 19.26 0.15
C LEU A 62 -19.50 20.29 0.51
N PHE A 63 -18.22 19.92 0.40
CA PHE A 63 -17.13 20.86 0.57
C PHE A 63 -15.89 20.50 -0.26
N GLY A 64 -15.31 21.49 -0.94
CA GLY A 64 -14.12 21.32 -1.77
C GLY A 64 -13.54 22.68 -2.15
N ASN A 65 -12.20 22.81 -2.09
CA ASN A 65 -11.45 24.01 -2.47
C ASN A 65 -12.01 25.34 -1.88
N GLY A 66 -12.35 25.35 -0.58
CA GLY A 66 -12.90 26.51 0.12
C GLY A 66 -14.39 26.78 -0.13
N VAL A 67 -15.04 26.07 -1.05
CA VAL A 67 -16.49 26.14 -1.30
C VAL A 67 -17.20 25.10 -0.45
N SER A 68 -18.27 25.50 0.24
CA SER A 68 -19.15 24.57 0.97
C SER A 68 -20.63 24.88 0.71
N GLU A 69 -21.44 23.83 0.66
CA GLU A 69 -22.87 23.87 0.39
C GLU A 69 -23.60 22.80 1.21
N ALA A 70 -24.85 23.08 1.58
CA ALA A 70 -25.76 22.09 2.11
C ALA A 70 -26.82 21.77 1.04
N VAL A 71 -26.85 20.53 0.56
CA VAL A 71 -27.78 20.05 -0.47
C VAL A 71 -28.88 19.24 0.19
N LEU A 72 -30.13 19.61 -0.05
CA LEU A 72 -31.28 18.83 0.41
C LEU A 72 -31.47 17.60 -0.48
N LEU A 73 -31.52 16.43 0.14
CA LEU A 73 -31.72 15.14 -0.50
C LEU A 73 -33.17 14.67 -0.28
N SER A 74 -33.89 14.46 -1.39
CA SER A 74 -35.29 14.00 -1.41
C SER A 74 -35.39 12.57 -1.95
N PRO A 75 -36.26 11.71 -1.40
CA PRO A 75 -36.36 10.32 -1.82
C PRO A 75 -36.89 10.21 -3.26
N THR A 76 -36.40 9.22 -4.01
CA THR A 76 -36.93 8.90 -5.34
C THR A 76 -38.33 8.28 -5.25
N LYS A 77 -39.20 8.56 -6.23
CA LYS A 77 -40.55 7.94 -6.32
C LYS A 77 -40.50 6.43 -6.56
N TYR A 78 -39.38 5.92 -7.07
CA TYR A 78 -39.14 4.50 -7.31
C TYR A 78 -38.29 3.98 -6.16
N PHE A 79 -38.89 3.18 -5.28
CA PHE A 79 -38.19 2.52 -4.19
C PHE A 79 -37.43 1.30 -4.73
N SER A 80 -36.13 1.24 -4.46
CA SER A 80 -35.42 -0.04 -4.43
C SER A 80 -36.15 -0.96 -3.44
N SER A 81 -36.42 -2.21 -3.81
CA SER A 81 -37.18 -3.20 -3.02
C SER A 81 -36.50 -3.65 -1.70
N SER A 82 -35.43 -2.97 -1.27
CA SER A 82 -34.71 -3.26 -0.04
C SER A 82 -35.28 -2.47 1.14
N THR A 83 -35.60 -3.16 2.24
CA THR A 83 -36.02 -2.54 3.51
C THR A 83 -34.90 -1.71 4.18
N LEU A 84 -33.64 -1.92 3.76
CA LEU A 84 -32.44 -1.36 4.39
C LEU A 84 -31.77 -0.25 3.58
N ARG A 85 -32.15 -0.02 2.31
CA ARG A 85 -31.51 0.96 1.42
C ARG A 85 -32.55 1.79 0.67
N ARG A 86 -32.34 3.10 0.56
CA ARG A 86 -33.16 4.02 -0.23
C ARG A 86 -32.29 4.98 -1.02
N THR A 87 -32.75 5.33 -2.22
CA THR A 87 -32.09 6.30 -3.08
C THR A 87 -32.70 7.69 -2.84
N TYR A 88 -31.84 8.68 -2.69
CA TYR A 88 -32.19 10.08 -2.57
C TYR A 88 -31.49 10.90 -3.65
N ILE A 89 -32.16 11.96 -4.08
CA ILE A 89 -31.68 12.88 -5.12
C ILE A 89 -31.53 14.28 -4.53
N GLY A 90 -30.43 14.94 -4.88
CA GLY A 90 -30.21 16.37 -4.68
C GLY A 90 -29.67 17.03 -5.93
N VAL A 91 -29.55 18.36 -5.92
CA VAL A 91 -28.94 19.13 -7.01
C VAL A 91 -27.85 20.02 -6.41
N ALA A 92 -26.62 19.92 -6.93
CA ALA A 92 -25.53 20.78 -6.52
C ALA A 92 -25.70 22.17 -7.16
N SER A 93 -25.81 23.22 -6.35
CA SER A 93 -26.04 24.59 -6.82
C SER A 93 -24.76 25.44 -6.90
N LYS A 94 -23.63 24.91 -6.41
CA LYS A 94 -22.32 25.58 -6.49
C LYS A 94 -21.38 24.89 -7.48
N LYS A 95 -20.49 25.68 -8.07
CA LYS A 95 -19.38 25.19 -8.88
C LYS A 95 -18.22 24.76 -7.96
N TYR A 96 -17.71 23.57 -8.20
CA TYR A 96 -16.55 23.01 -7.50
C TYR A 96 -15.40 22.80 -8.49
N VAL A 97 -14.17 22.68 -7.97
CA VAL A 97 -12.98 22.34 -8.76
C VAL A 97 -12.20 21.29 -7.99
N GLY A 98 -11.90 20.14 -8.62
CA GLY A 98 -11.12 19.06 -8.02
C GLY A 98 -11.93 18.20 -7.05
N VAL A 99 -11.33 17.85 -5.91
CA VAL A 99 -11.92 16.91 -4.95
C VAL A 99 -13.01 17.58 -4.11
N VAL A 100 -14.20 17.00 -4.11
CA VAL A 100 -15.35 17.40 -3.29
C VAL A 100 -15.64 16.30 -2.28
N ARG A 101 -15.67 16.64 -1.01
CA ARG A 101 -16.04 15.72 0.08
C ARG A 101 -17.52 15.89 0.40
N ALA A 102 -18.20 14.78 0.68
CA ALA A 102 -19.61 14.74 1.00
C ALA A 102 -19.87 13.94 2.29
N GLU A 103 -20.72 14.47 3.18
CA GLU A 103 -21.15 13.81 4.42
C GLU A 103 -22.59 14.21 4.76
N LEU A 104 -23.34 13.35 5.46
CA LEU A 104 -24.67 13.72 5.96
C LEU A 104 -24.55 14.70 7.13
N MET A 105 -25.41 15.71 7.15
CA MET A 105 -25.52 16.67 8.24
C MET A 105 -26.50 16.17 9.29
N GLY A 106 -26.12 16.24 10.56
CA GLY A 106 -26.97 15.89 11.70
C GLY A 106 -27.10 14.39 11.98
N GLU A 107 -26.53 13.55 11.12
CA GLU A 107 -26.54 12.09 11.21
C GLU A 107 -25.12 11.56 11.11
N SER A 108 -24.77 10.54 11.88
CA SER A 108 -23.45 9.90 11.76
C SER A 108 -23.40 9.03 10.50
N SER A 109 -22.47 9.30 9.59
CA SER A 109 -22.29 8.54 8.34
C SER A 109 -20.83 8.38 7.92
N ASN A 110 -20.55 7.46 7.00
CA ASN A 110 -19.28 7.50 6.26
C ASN A 110 -19.20 8.76 5.38
N ARG A 111 -17.99 9.06 4.90
CA ARG A 111 -17.73 10.18 3.98
C ARG A 111 -17.56 9.66 2.56
N LEU A 112 -17.96 10.48 1.59
CA LEU A 112 -17.77 10.24 0.17
C LEU A 112 -16.82 11.27 -0.44
N ILE A 113 -16.16 10.87 -1.52
CA ILE A 113 -15.34 11.73 -2.37
C ILE A 113 -15.95 11.73 -3.77
N LEU A 114 -16.13 12.92 -4.33
CA LEU A 114 -16.61 13.19 -5.68
C LEU A 114 -15.60 14.07 -6.41
N LEU A 115 -15.56 13.97 -7.74
CA LEU A 115 -14.65 14.75 -8.59
C LEU A 115 -15.40 15.80 -9.39
N ALA A 116 -15.04 17.07 -9.21
CA ALA A 116 -15.55 18.16 -10.03
C ALA A 116 -14.64 18.38 -11.24
N LEU A 117 -15.19 18.16 -12.43
CA LEU A 117 -14.48 18.33 -13.71
C LEU A 117 -14.56 19.80 -14.13
N ASN A 118 -13.48 20.33 -14.69
CA ASN A 118 -13.49 21.69 -15.21
C ASN A 118 -14.13 21.69 -16.60
N GLU A 119 -15.32 22.27 -16.73
CA GLU A 119 -15.97 22.55 -18.02
C GLU A 119 -15.18 23.63 -18.79
N TYR A 120 -14.04 23.25 -19.35
CA TYR A 120 -13.38 23.88 -20.47
C TYR A 120 -13.03 22.83 -21.56
N ALA A 121 -13.75 21.71 -21.57
CA ALA A 121 -13.84 20.84 -22.74
C ALA A 121 -15.11 21.25 -23.49
N GLY A 122 -14.96 22.19 -24.41
CA GLY A 122 -16.06 22.71 -25.23
C GLY A 122 -16.80 21.58 -25.93
N SER A 123 -18.13 21.67 -25.89
CA SER A 123 -19.05 20.94 -26.74
C SER A 123 -18.68 21.09 -28.21
N THR A 124 -18.18 20.05 -28.86
CA THR A 124 -18.28 19.94 -30.32
C THR A 124 -19.68 19.46 -30.66
N GLN A 125 -20.52 20.43 -31.05
CA GLN A 125 -21.66 20.19 -31.91
C GLN A 125 -21.16 19.48 -33.17
N ILE A 126 -21.86 18.42 -33.55
CA ILE A 126 -21.69 17.76 -34.84
C ILE A 126 -22.48 18.64 -35.81
N ASP A 127 -21.78 19.50 -36.56
CA ASP A 127 -22.37 20.27 -37.64
C ASP A 127 -21.73 19.85 -38.97
N GLU A 128 -22.57 19.79 -39.99
CA GLU A 128 -22.37 19.10 -41.24
C GLU A 128 -21.24 19.73 -42.10
N THR A 129 -20.57 18.87 -42.87
CA THR A 129 -19.56 19.25 -43.87
C THR A 129 -20.07 20.26 -44.89
N PRO A 130 -19.22 21.21 -45.32
CA PRO A 130 -18.90 21.26 -46.75
C PRO A 130 -17.40 21.33 -47.07
N ASN A 131 -17.13 20.89 -48.31
CA ASN A 131 -15.85 20.66 -49.00
C ASN A 131 -14.79 21.79 -48.92
N PRO A 132 -13.51 21.46 -49.18
CA PRO A 132 -12.37 22.36 -49.00
C PRO A 132 -12.12 23.21 -50.25
N THR A 133 -11.69 24.46 -50.06
CA THR A 133 -10.94 25.20 -51.08
C THR A 133 -9.99 26.21 -50.44
N ASN A 134 -8.72 26.08 -50.81
CA ASN A 134 -7.59 27.01 -50.72
C ASN A 134 -7.12 27.55 -49.35
N LEU A 135 -5.97 26.99 -48.91
CA LEU A 135 -4.66 27.65 -48.81
C LEU A 135 -4.66 29.18 -48.56
N ASP A 136 -4.23 29.62 -47.38
CA ASP A 136 -2.87 30.14 -47.20
C ASP A 136 -2.52 30.46 -45.73
N ASP A 137 -1.34 29.96 -45.37
CA ASP A 137 -0.30 30.51 -44.48
C ASP A 137 -0.68 31.35 -43.25
N HIS A 138 -0.53 30.75 -42.06
CA HIS A 138 0.34 31.35 -41.03
C HIS A 138 0.86 30.30 -40.03
N SER A 139 2.17 30.11 -40.13
CA SER A 139 3.09 29.35 -39.28
C SER A 139 2.75 29.20 -37.78
N HIS A 140 2.75 27.92 -37.39
CA HIS A 140 2.89 27.27 -36.10
C HIS A 140 3.36 28.09 -34.88
N ASN A 141 2.47 28.21 -33.89
CA ASN A 141 2.84 28.32 -32.48
C ASN A 141 2.42 27.03 -31.76
N LEU A 142 3.31 26.03 -31.72
CA LEU A 142 3.10 24.78 -30.98
C LEU A 142 3.33 25.01 -29.48
N LEU A 143 2.35 25.63 -28.82
CA LEU A 143 2.24 25.56 -27.36
C LEU A 143 1.85 24.14 -26.99
N ALA A 144 2.83 23.39 -26.50
CA ALA A 144 2.71 22.05 -25.98
C ALA A 144 1.49 21.92 -25.04
N THR A 145 0.55 21.06 -25.42
CA THR A 145 -0.50 20.57 -24.54
C THR A 145 0.16 19.86 -23.37
N LYS A 146 0.24 20.57 -22.25
CA LYS A 146 0.76 20.08 -20.98
C LYS A 146 -0.17 18.95 -20.52
N SER A 147 0.27 17.71 -20.78
CA SER A 147 -0.32 16.50 -20.23
C SER A 147 -0.54 16.69 -18.73
N THR A 148 -1.80 16.74 -18.32
CA THR A 148 -2.21 16.72 -16.91
C THR A 148 -1.84 15.35 -16.36
N ALA A 149 -0.59 15.23 -15.90
CA ALA A 149 -0.15 14.08 -15.13
C ALA A 149 -1.10 13.89 -13.94
N THR A 150 -1.55 12.66 -13.75
CA THR A 150 -2.21 12.22 -12.54
C THR A 150 -1.28 12.53 -11.37
N VAL A 151 -1.59 13.54 -10.56
CA VAL A 151 -0.83 13.83 -9.34
C VAL A 151 -1.24 12.78 -8.31
N VAL A 152 -0.33 11.86 -7.99
CA VAL A 152 -0.53 10.95 -6.86
C VAL A 152 -0.42 11.76 -5.56
N VAL A 153 -1.49 11.73 -4.78
CA VAL A 153 -1.47 12.11 -3.37
C VAL A 153 -0.73 11.00 -2.62
N ILE A 154 0.44 11.32 -2.06
CA ILE A 154 1.10 10.43 -1.10
C ILE A 154 0.15 10.27 0.08
N ALA A 155 -0.32 9.05 0.33
CA ALA A 155 -1.15 8.73 1.48
C ALA A 155 -0.52 9.33 2.74
N SER A 156 -1.25 10.23 3.40
CA SER A 156 -0.85 10.71 4.72
C SER A 156 -0.88 9.52 5.68
N PRO A 157 -0.12 9.52 6.79
CA PRO A 157 -0.14 8.43 7.78
C PRO A 157 -1.55 8.01 8.23
N SER A 158 -2.55 8.91 8.11
CA SER A 158 -3.98 8.70 8.36
C SER A 158 -4.72 7.84 7.33
N ASP A 159 -4.21 7.70 6.11
CA ASP A 159 -4.92 7.04 4.99
C ASP A 159 -4.53 5.56 4.87
N GLU A 160 -3.49 5.13 5.58
CA GLU A 160 -3.03 3.76 5.65
C GLU A 160 -3.65 3.04 6.87
N PRO A 161 -4.20 1.82 6.71
CA PRO A 161 -4.69 1.03 7.83
C PRO A 161 -3.62 0.81 8.89
N THR A 162 -4.05 0.74 10.16
CA THR A 162 -3.18 0.54 11.32
C THR A 162 -2.25 -0.66 11.17
N LEU A 163 -2.75 -1.75 10.60
CA LEU A 163 -1.98 -2.92 10.18
C LEU A 163 -2.00 -3.00 8.65
N SER A 164 -0.81 -2.99 8.03
CA SER A 164 -0.65 -2.98 6.58
C SER A 164 0.61 -3.75 6.16
N ALA A 165 0.77 -4.03 4.87
CA ALA A 165 1.97 -4.70 4.36
C ALA A 165 3.22 -3.81 4.50
N ASN A 166 4.35 -4.39 4.92
CA ASN A 166 5.64 -3.66 4.98
C ASN A 166 6.51 -3.92 3.75
N GLU A 167 6.55 -5.17 3.28
CA GLU A 167 7.25 -5.65 2.09
C GLU A 167 6.35 -6.67 1.39
N PRO A 168 6.67 -7.12 0.15
CA PRO A 168 5.86 -8.12 -0.54
C PRO A 168 5.68 -9.39 0.30
N MET A 169 4.49 -9.97 0.18
CA MET A 169 4.14 -11.24 0.83
C MET A 169 3.82 -12.26 -0.24
N TYR A 170 4.67 -13.28 -0.33
CA TYR A 170 4.66 -14.23 -1.44
C TYR A 170 4.97 -15.65 -0.96
N PHE A 171 4.58 -16.61 -1.77
CA PHE A 171 5.00 -18.00 -1.71
C PHE A 171 5.36 -18.44 -3.13
N VAL A 172 6.64 -18.72 -3.36
CA VAL A 172 7.17 -19.11 -4.68
C VAL A 172 7.89 -20.43 -4.58
N VAL A 173 7.74 -21.28 -5.59
CA VAL A 173 8.38 -22.59 -5.70
C VAL A 173 9.32 -22.61 -6.89
N GLY A 174 10.42 -23.32 -6.77
CA GLY A 174 11.33 -23.52 -7.88
C GLY A 174 12.25 -24.70 -7.65
N LYS A 175 13.40 -24.64 -8.31
CA LYS A 175 14.42 -25.66 -8.22
C LYS A 175 15.78 -25.00 -8.06
N ASP A 176 16.46 -25.35 -6.99
CA ASP A 176 17.87 -25.05 -6.77
C ASP A 176 18.74 -26.17 -7.32
N ALA A 177 19.87 -25.79 -7.91
CA ALA A 177 20.79 -26.73 -8.55
C ALA A 177 21.45 -27.69 -7.55
N LYS A 178 21.62 -27.28 -6.28
CA LYS A 178 22.30 -28.04 -5.23
C LYS A 178 21.32 -28.80 -4.33
N HIS A 179 20.16 -28.22 -4.05
CA HIS A 179 19.18 -28.73 -3.07
C HIS A 179 17.91 -29.31 -3.70
N GLY A 180 17.75 -29.23 -5.02
CA GLY A 180 16.58 -29.76 -5.71
C GLY A 180 15.37 -28.84 -5.57
N SER A 181 14.17 -29.40 -5.39
CA SER A 181 12.94 -28.60 -5.34
C SER A 181 12.85 -27.85 -4.02
N ASP A 182 12.65 -26.53 -4.11
CA ASP A 182 12.56 -25.66 -2.94
C ASP A 182 11.43 -24.63 -3.07
N SER A 183 11.11 -24.00 -1.95
CA SER A 183 10.21 -22.86 -1.92
C SER A 183 10.76 -21.75 -1.06
N ARG A 184 10.47 -20.51 -1.46
CA ARG A 184 10.77 -19.32 -0.68
C ARG A 184 9.47 -18.58 -0.42
N PHE A 185 9.24 -18.19 0.82
CA PHE A 185 8.08 -17.41 1.17
C PHE A 185 8.42 -16.30 2.15
N GLN A 186 7.62 -15.23 2.09
CA GLN A 186 7.80 -14.05 2.91
C GLN A 186 6.47 -13.59 3.50
N LEU A 187 6.50 -13.29 4.80
CA LEU A 187 5.42 -12.64 5.55
C LEU A 187 5.94 -11.30 6.02
N SER A 188 5.19 -10.22 5.82
CA SER A 188 5.70 -8.88 6.11
C SER A 188 4.59 -7.87 6.38
N PHE A 189 4.55 -7.36 7.61
CA PHE A 189 3.58 -6.36 8.02
C PHE A 189 4.24 -5.22 8.79
N LYS A 190 3.56 -4.08 8.81
CA LYS A 190 3.83 -2.94 9.68
C LYS A 190 2.58 -2.57 10.45
N TYR A 191 2.79 -2.14 11.68
CA TYR A 191 1.80 -1.69 12.62
C TYR A 191 2.12 -0.26 13.05
N ARG A 192 1.13 0.63 12.97
CA ARG A 192 1.22 2.00 13.45
C ARG A 192 0.58 2.09 14.85
N PRO A 193 1.37 2.04 15.94
CA PRO A 193 0.83 1.99 17.31
C PRO A 193 0.03 3.22 17.73
N PHE A 194 0.29 4.38 17.12
CA PHE A 194 -0.38 5.63 17.49
C PHE A 194 -1.22 6.17 16.32
N ASP A 195 -2.51 6.37 16.58
CA ASP A 195 -3.42 7.03 15.65
C ASP A 195 -3.03 8.52 15.54
N PRO A 196 -2.87 9.13 14.34
CA PRO A 196 -2.52 10.53 14.21
C PRO A 196 -3.63 11.44 14.76
N ALA A 197 -4.87 10.96 14.84
CA ALA A 197 -6.00 11.65 15.46
C ALA A 197 -6.18 11.34 16.96
N GLY A 198 -5.38 10.44 17.53
CA GLY A 198 -5.47 10.01 18.92
C GLY A 198 -4.88 11.02 19.92
N SER A 199 -5.34 10.95 21.18
CA SER A 199 -4.90 11.85 22.26
C SER A 199 -3.38 11.88 22.48
N VAL A 200 -2.69 10.74 22.29
CA VAL A 200 -1.23 10.65 22.38
C VAL A 200 -0.55 11.46 21.28
N SER A 201 -1.05 11.38 20.04
CA SER A 201 -0.51 12.14 18.90
C SER A 201 -0.82 13.63 19.01
N ASN A 202 -1.92 14.02 19.65
CA ASN A 202 -2.21 15.43 19.92
C ASN A 202 -1.24 16.05 20.93
N PHE A 203 -0.85 15.29 21.96
CA PHE A 203 0.12 15.74 22.96
C PHE A 203 1.58 15.64 22.47
N ALA A 204 1.89 14.59 21.72
CA ALA A 204 3.23 14.32 21.19
C ALA A 204 3.15 13.87 19.72
N PRO A 205 3.03 14.82 18.77
CA PRO A 205 2.83 14.56 17.35
C PRO A 205 3.90 13.69 16.69
N PHE A 206 5.11 13.67 17.26
CA PHE A 206 6.18 12.79 16.82
C PHE A 206 5.71 11.33 16.75
N PHE A 207 5.03 10.80 17.77
CA PHE A 207 4.69 9.37 17.84
C PHE A 207 3.76 8.88 16.72
N SER A 208 2.99 9.77 16.08
CA SER A 208 2.06 9.42 14.99
C SER A 208 2.74 8.79 13.75
N ASN A 209 4.05 8.97 13.63
CA ASN A 209 4.88 8.53 12.50
C ASN A 209 5.80 7.35 12.87
N LEU A 210 5.66 6.81 14.08
CA LEU A 210 6.39 5.63 14.52
C LEU A 210 5.67 4.37 14.05
N TYR A 211 6.44 3.42 13.53
CA TYR A 211 5.95 2.14 13.08
C TYR A 211 6.79 1.02 13.68
N PHE A 212 6.11 -0.07 14.02
CA PHE A 212 6.72 -1.37 14.21
C PHE A 212 6.51 -2.19 12.95
N ALA A 213 7.49 -2.95 12.49
CA ALA A 213 7.29 -3.92 11.42
C ALA A 213 7.97 -5.23 11.75
N TYR A 214 7.47 -6.26 11.10
CA TYR A 214 8.00 -7.61 11.18
C TYR A 214 8.00 -8.19 9.78
N THR A 215 9.17 -8.64 9.35
CA THR A 215 9.35 -9.40 8.11
C THR A 215 9.98 -10.74 8.45
N GLN A 216 9.45 -11.81 7.91
CA GLN A 216 10.01 -13.15 8.01
C GLN A 216 10.17 -13.73 6.62
N THR A 217 11.37 -14.22 6.30
CA THR A 217 11.65 -14.88 5.03
C THR A 217 12.14 -16.29 5.31
N THR A 218 11.47 -17.29 4.75
CA THR A 218 11.80 -18.69 4.94
C THR A 218 12.15 -19.33 3.61
N LEU A 219 13.17 -20.18 3.63
CA LEU A 219 13.54 -21.06 2.54
C LEU A 219 13.34 -22.51 2.98
N TRP A 220 12.55 -23.24 2.21
CA TRP A 220 12.07 -24.58 2.52
C TRP A 220 12.44 -25.55 1.39
N ASP A 221 13.36 -26.46 1.69
CA ASP A 221 13.86 -27.46 0.75
C ASP A 221 12.92 -28.68 0.79
N PHE A 222 11.69 -28.52 0.30
CA PHE A 222 10.68 -29.56 0.38
C PHE A 222 11.03 -30.82 -0.44
N GLY A 223 11.93 -30.70 -1.41
CA GLY A 223 12.44 -31.82 -2.20
C GLY A 223 13.52 -32.66 -1.52
N ASP A 224 14.05 -32.22 -0.37
CA ASP A 224 15.07 -32.95 0.39
C ASP A 224 14.44 -33.92 1.41
N ASN A 225 15.24 -34.81 2.00
CA ASN A 225 14.78 -35.82 2.93
C ASN A 225 14.10 -35.18 4.16
N SER A 226 12.87 -35.58 4.43
CA SER A 226 12.00 -35.02 5.48
C SER A 226 11.62 -33.54 5.27
N SER A 227 11.85 -32.99 4.07
CA SER A 227 11.42 -31.66 3.66
C SER A 227 11.77 -30.54 4.68
N PRO A 228 13.05 -30.36 5.06
CA PRO A 228 13.43 -29.44 6.11
C PRO A 228 13.37 -27.97 5.67
N PHE A 229 13.09 -27.08 6.62
CA PHE A 229 13.37 -25.66 6.44
C PHE A 229 14.88 -25.44 6.49
N ARG A 230 15.46 -24.92 5.40
CA ARG A 230 16.92 -24.67 5.31
C ARG A 230 17.33 -23.48 6.17
N ASP A 231 16.59 -22.39 6.05
CA ASP A 231 16.81 -21.19 6.86
C ASP A 231 15.53 -20.38 6.99
N THR A 232 15.40 -19.66 8.10
CA THR A 232 14.34 -18.68 8.31
C THR A 232 14.94 -17.44 8.93
N SER A 233 14.81 -16.30 8.27
CA SER A 233 15.27 -15.00 8.77
C SER A 233 14.10 -14.24 9.39
N TYR A 234 14.26 -13.83 10.65
CA TYR A 234 13.33 -13.04 11.45
C TYR A 234 13.81 -11.59 11.50
N ARG A 235 13.00 -10.66 11.01
CA ARG A 235 13.39 -9.26 10.77
C ARG A 235 12.43 -8.24 11.40
N PRO A 236 12.36 -8.13 12.74
CA PRO A 236 11.64 -7.05 13.39
C PRO A 236 12.35 -5.70 13.19
N SER A 237 11.58 -4.63 13.00
CA SER A 237 12.10 -3.26 12.91
C SER A 237 11.19 -2.26 13.59
N VAL A 238 11.80 -1.17 14.07
CA VAL A 238 11.09 0.03 14.54
C VAL A 238 11.62 1.19 13.73
N PHE A 239 10.74 1.97 13.14
CA PHE A 239 11.14 3.07 12.27
C PHE A 239 10.18 4.25 12.34
N TYR A 240 10.75 5.41 12.04
CA TYR A 240 10.04 6.65 11.81
C TYR A 240 9.85 6.86 10.31
N ARG A 241 8.65 7.28 9.89
CA ARG A 241 8.34 7.62 8.49
C ARG A 241 7.79 9.04 8.40
N TRP A 242 8.33 9.84 7.49
CA TRP A 242 7.85 11.20 7.28
C TRP A 242 7.85 11.59 5.79
N ALA A 243 7.05 12.59 5.45
CA ALA A 243 7.01 13.13 4.11
C ALA A 243 8.28 13.96 3.83
N GLY A 244 8.84 13.77 2.64
CA GLY A 244 9.80 14.68 2.06
C GLY A 244 9.11 15.75 1.23
N SER A 245 9.88 16.66 0.63
CA SER A 245 9.29 17.74 -0.18
C SER A 245 8.94 17.32 -1.60
N GLY A 246 9.54 16.24 -2.12
CA GLY A 246 9.39 15.80 -3.52
C GLY A 246 9.85 16.82 -4.57
N ARG A 247 10.51 17.92 -4.17
CA ARG A 247 10.91 19.00 -5.08
C ARG A 247 12.31 18.77 -5.63
N GLY A 248 12.44 18.80 -6.97
CA GLY A 248 13.72 18.65 -7.65
C GLY A 248 14.34 17.28 -7.36
N LEU A 249 15.52 17.27 -6.72
CA LEU A 249 16.22 16.04 -6.34
C LEU A 249 15.86 15.53 -4.94
N LEU A 250 14.98 16.21 -4.20
CA LEU A 250 14.64 15.83 -2.83
C LEU A 250 13.64 14.66 -2.82
N PRO A 251 13.79 13.69 -1.89
CA PRO A 251 12.87 12.55 -1.78
C PRO A 251 11.42 12.96 -1.48
N ASP A 252 10.48 12.12 -1.90
CA ASP A 252 9.06 12.21 -1.60
C ASP A 252 8.74 11.71 -0.18
N THR A 253 9.46 10.68 0.27
CA THR A 253 9.30 10.13 1.62
C THR A 253 10.64 9.72 2.20
N TRP A 254 10.68 9.69 3.52
CA TRP A 254 11.82 9.23 4.29
C TRP A 254 11.39 8.18 5.29
N ARG A 255 12.27 7.22 5.52
CA ARG A 255 12.16 6.22 6.58
C ARG A 255 13.51 6.12 7.29
N ALA A 256 13.52 6.12 8.61
CA ALA A 256 14.74 5.87 9.38
C ALA A 256 14.42 5.02 10.60
N GLY A 257 15.26 4.04 10.92
CA GLY A 257 14.95 3.12 12.01
C GLY A 257 16.04 2.12 12.33
N ALA A 258 15.74 1.27 13.30
CA ALA A 258 16.56 0.13 13.67
C ALA A 258 15.87 -1.17 13.23
N GLU A 259 16.67 -2.12 12.79
CA GLU A 259 16.21 -3.44 12.34
C GLU A 259 17.15 -4.50 12.91
N HIS A 260 16.57 -5.51 13.53
CA HIS A 260 17.26 -6.73 13.92
C HIS A 260 16.97 -7.80 12.86
N GLU A 261 17.98 -8.55 12.46
CA GLU A 261 17.83 -9.74 11.62
C GLU A 261 18.54 -10.90 12.29
N SER A 262 17.86 -12.02 12.50
CA SER A 262 18.49 -13.27 12.95
C SER A 262 17.82 -14.48 12.33
N ASN A 263 18.55 -15.60 12.26
CA ASN A 263 17.98 -16.83 11.74
C ASN A 263 17.35 -17.75 12.80
N GLY A 264 17.38 -17.34 14.07
CA GLY A 264 16.85 -18.13 15.19
C GLY A 264 17.60 -19.42 15.49
N GLN A 265 18.77 -19.65 14.87
CA GLN A 265 19.60 -20.83 15.11
C GLN A 265 20.63 -20.59 16.22
N ALA A 266 21.15 -21.68 16.80
CA ALA A 266 22.17 -21.65 17.85
C ALA A 266 23.52 -22.19 17.33
N GLY A 267 24.59 -21.97 18.10
CA GLY A 267 25.92 -22.49 17.82
C GLY A 267 26.50 -21.97 16.51
N THR A 268 27.18 -22.84 15.75
CA THR A 268 27.91 -22.46 14.52
C THR A 268 27.01 -21.99 13.39
N ASN A 269 25.73 -22.34 13.42
CA ASN A 269 24.74 -21.93 12.42
C ASN A 269 24.01 -20.65 12.81
N SER A 270 24.25 -20.12 14.02
CA SER A 270 23.65 -18.86 14.45
C SER A 270 24.14 -17.73 13.57
N ARG A 271 23.21 -16.90 13.11
CA ARG A 271 23.50 -15.66 12.39
C ARG A 271 22.60 -14.58 12.93
N SER A 272 23.19 -13.42 13.17
CA SER A 272 22.45 -12.24 13.61
C SER A 272 23.17 -10.95 13.27
N LEU A 273 22.38 -9.89 13.11
CA LEU A 273 22.87 -8.54 12.95
C LEU A 273 21.82 -7.53 13.40
N ASN A 274 22.31 -6.36 13.82
CA ASN A 274 21.50 -5.19 14.10
C ASN A 274 21.94 -4.09 13.15
N THR A 275 20.99 -3.40 12.54
CA THR A 275 21.25 -2.27 11.66
C THR A 275 20.48 -1.04 12.10
N PHE A 276 21.12 0.12 11.96
CA PHE A 276 20.40 1.38 11.81
C PHE A 276 20.36 1.70 10.32
N TYR A 277 19.25 2.24 9.83
CA TYR A 277 19.12 2.59 8.41
C TYR A 277 18.36 3.89 8.18
N VAL A 278 18.64 4.50 7.04
CA VAL A 278 17.88 5.60 6.44
C VAL A 278 17.54 5.22 5.00
N ARG A 279 16.28 5.37 4.62
CA ARG A 279 15.74 5.01 3.33
C ARG A 279 14.89 6.17 2.77
N PRO A 280 15.50 7.10 2.02
CA PRO A 280 14.74 8.02 1.17
C PRO A 280 14.01 7.24 0.06
N SER A 281 12.88 7.75 -0.40
CA SER A 281 12.18 7.20 -1.59
C SER A 281 11.73 8.32 -2.51
N TRP A 282 11.98 8.14 -3.80
CA TRP A 282 11.50 9.00 -4.89
C TRP A 282 10.45 8.25 -5.70
N ASN A 283 9.37 8.92 -6.02
CA ASN A 283 8.25 8.41 -6.80
C ASN A 283 8.11 9.25 -8.08
N PHE A 284 8.38 8.62 -9.21
CA PHE A 284 8.26 9.24 -10.52
C PHE A 284 7.03 8.68 -11.23
N ASP A 285 6.02 9.54 -11.43
CA ASP A 285 4.85 9.19 -12.21
C ASP A 285 5.20 9.29 -13.72
N LEU A 286 4.89 8.22 -14.44
CA LEU A 286 5.22 8.05 -15.86
C LEU A 286 3.92 7.95 -16.67
N ALA A 287 4.05 8.02 -18.00
CA ALA A 287 2.92 7.87 -18.90
C ALA A 287 2.17 6.55 -18.69
N ASN A 288 0.87 6.54 -19.02
CA ASN A 288 -0.02 5.38 -18.94
C ASN A 288 -0.20 4.82 -17.52
N GLY A 289 -0.11 5.68 -16.51
CA GLY A 289 -0.32 5.33 -15.10
C GLY A 289 0.81 4.53 -14.47
N ARG A 290 1.94 4.35 -15.18
CA ARG A 290 3.10 3.65 -14.64
C ARG A 290 3.81 4.52 -13.61
N GLN A 291 4.42 3.89 -12.63
CA GLN A 291 5.22 4.56 -11.61
C GLN A 291 6.59 3.90 -11.51
N LEU A 292 7.62 4.71 -11.30
CA LEU A 292 8.95 4.28 -10.91
C LEU A 292 9.23 4.76 -9.49
N ILE A 293 9.49 3.83 -8.58
CA ILE A 293 9.90 4.12 -7.21
C ILE A 293 11.36 3.72 -7.06
N PHE A 294 12.20 4.65 -6.63
CA PHE A 294 13.58 4.40 -6.28
C PHE A 294 13.78 4.65 -4.78
N SER A 295 14.27 3.66 -4.03
CA SER A 295 14.29 3.69 -2.56
C SER A 295 15.55 3.03 -1.98
N PRO A 296 16.74 3.62 -2.17
CA PRO A 296 17.96 3.08 -1.59
C PRO A 296 17.89 3.08 -0.05
N LYS A 297 18.15 1.94 0.58
CA LYS A 297 18.27 1.81 2.04
C LYS A 297 19.74 1.83 2.41
N PHE A 298 20.20 2.96 2.92
CA PHE A 298 21.53 3.13 3.51
C PHE A 298 21.51 2.58 4.93
N GLN A 299 22.46 1.73 5.28
CA GLN A 299 22.46 1.04 6.58
C GLN A 299 23.85 0.99 7.20
N GLN A 300 23.88 1.01 8.53
CA GLN A 300 25.07 0.85 9.36
C GLN A 300 24.87 -0.34 10.29
N TYR A 301 25.86 -1.24 10.33
CA TYR A 301 25.84 -2.39 11.24
C TYR A 301 26.19 -1.94 12.67
N LEU A 302 25.24 -2.12 13.58
CA LEU A 302 25.41 -1.88 15.02
C LEU A 302 25.95 -3.12 15.74
N ASN A 303 25.54 -4.30 15.29
CA ASN A 303 26.06 -5.59 15.74
C ASN A 303 26.07 -6.54 14.55
N LYS A 304 27.11 -7.37 14.44
CA LYS A 304 27.24 -8.42 13.42
C LYS A 304 28.19 -9.53 13.88
N ASN A 305 28.25 -9.82 15.18
CA ASN A 305 29.30 -10.67 15.75
C ASN A 305 29.30 -12.09 15.18
N ASP A 306 28.12 -12.65 14.91
CA ASP A 306 27.96 -14.01 14.37
C ASP A 306 28.38 -14.13 12.89
N ASN A 307 28.59 -12.99 12.23
CA ASN A 307 28.89 -12.86 10.81
C ASN A 307 29.67 -11.55 10.56
N ALA A 308 30.86 -11.45 11.17
CA ALA A 308 31.63 -10.21 11.24
C ALA A 308 31.99 -9.61 9.87
N ASP A 309 32.12 -10.46 8.86
CA ASP A 309 32.49 -10.12 7.49
C ASP A 309 31.27 -9.92 6.57
N ILE A 310 30.03 -9.90 7.09
CA ILE A 310 28.80 -9.75 6.28
C ILE A 310 28.80 -8.52 5.36
N ALA A 311 29.47 -7.44 5.76
CA ALA A 311 29.62 -6.23 4.96
C ALA A 311 30.43 -6.46 3.67
N ARG A 312 31.26 -7.51 3.60
CA ARG A 312 31.95 -7.91 2.37
C ARG A 312 30.97 -8.41 1.31
N TYR A 313 29.83 -8.94 1.72
CA TYR A 313 28.82 -9.58 0.86
C TYR A 313 27.59 -8.70 0.62
N ARG A 314 27.02 -8.09 1.67
CA ARG A 314 25.80 -7.27 1.58
C ARG A 314 26.05 -5.77 1.42
N GLY A 315 27.23 -5.29 1.80
CA GLY A 315 27.58 -3.87 1.72
C GLY A 315 26.78 -3.01 2.69
N TYR A 316 26.67 -1.72 2.40
CA TYR A 316 26.00 -0.74 3.27
C TYR A 316 24.79 -0.09 2.60
N ILE A 317 24.41 -0.53 1.40
CA ILE A 317 23.30 0.02 0.63
C ILE A 317 22.54 -1.13 -0.02
N ASP A 318 21.24 -1.20 0.26
CA ASP A 318 20.29 -1.98 -0.54
C ASP A 318 19.66 -1.05 -1.58
N TRP A 319 19.95 -1.27 -2.86
CA TRP A 319 19.36 -0.53 -3.96
C TRP A 319 18.01 -1.13 -4.32
N GLN A 320 16.93 -0.40 -4.08
CA GLN A 320 15.57 -0.87 -4.32
C GLN A 320 14.93 -0.05 -5.43
N LEU A 321 14.41 -0.75 -6.44
CA LEU A 321 13.70 -0.17 -7.57
C LEU A 321 12.37 -0.89 -7.73
N ARG A 322 11.29 -0.16 -7.95
CA ARG A 322 9.98 -0.72 -8.31
C ARG A 322 9.43 0.03 -9.50
N TYR A 323 8.96 -0.67 -10.51
CA TYR A 323 8.45 -0.09 -11.74
C TYR A 323 7.22 -0.85 -12.22
N GLY A 324 6.14 -0.15 -12.52
CA GLY A 324 4.97 -0.80 -13.08
C GLY A 324 3.68 -0.04 -12.81
N ARG A 325 2.57 -0.78 -12.86
CA ARG A 325 1.22 -0.25 -12.69
C ARG A 325 0.46 -1.06 -11.64
N GLU A 326 -0.24 -0.40 -10.73
CA GLU A 326 -0.93 -1.06 -9.59
C GLU A 326 -2.07 -2.01 -10.01
N ASP A 327 -2.65 -1.81 -11.18
CA ASP A 327 -3.67 -2.68 -11.81
C ASP A 327 -3.05 -3.63 -12.86
N GLY A 328 -1.72 -3.67 -12.97
CA GLY A 328 -1.03 -4.39 -14.04
C GLY A 328 0.29 -5.01 -13.57
N LEU A 329 1.24 -5.10 -14.50
CA LEU A 329 2.56 -5.68 -14.25
C LEU A 329 3.41 -4.75 -13.35
N ILE A 330 4.05 -5.34 -12.35
CA ILE A 330 5.01 -4.66 -11.47
C ILE A 330 6.32 -5.46 -11.44
N LEU A 331 7.42 -4.75 -11.65
CA LEU A 331 8.79 -5.20 -11.49
C LEU A 331 9.34 -4.60 -10.20
N SER A 332 9.94 -5.42 -9.34
CA SER A 332 10.65 -4.98 -8.15
C SER A 332 12.05 -5.57 -8.16
N ASN A 333 13.09 -4.76 -7.97
CA ASN A 333 14.47 -5.20 -7.97
C ASN A 333 15.16 -4.76 -6.69
N LEU A 334 15.85 -5.70 -6.05
CA LEU A 334 16.77 -5.49 -4.94
C LEU A 334 18.17 -5.84 -5.40
N TYR A 335 19.08 -4.88 -5.33
CA TYR A 335 20.49 -5.09 -5.62
C TYR A 335 21.37 -4.71 -4.42
N ARG A 336 22.33 -5.57 -4.11
CA ARG A 336 23.33 -5.36 -3.05
C ARG A 336 24.72 -5.53 -3.63
N LEU A 337 25.62 -4.62 -3.27
CA LEU A 337 27.05 -4.70 -3.59
C LEU A 337 27.86 -4.62 -2.31
N GLY A 338 28.51 -5.73 -1.99
CA GLY A 338 29.38 -5.87 -0.84
C GLY A 338 30.73 -5.18 -1.02
N THR A 339 31.34 -4.82 0.10
CA THR A 339 32.68 -4.19 0.11
C THR A 339 33.79 -5.10 -0.42
N GLY A 340 33.54 -6.41 -0.49
CA GLY A 340 34.44 -7.39 -1.10
C GLY A 340 34.21 -7.58 -2.61
N GLY A 341 33.30 -6.83 -3.23
CA GLY A 341 32.94 -6.96 -4.64
C GLY A 341 31.91 -8.06 -4.93
N TYR A 342 31.41 -8.75 -3.91
CA TYR A 342 30.31 -9.72 -4.06
C TYR A 342 28.98 -9.00 -4.21
N SER A 343 28.05 -9.56 -4.98
CA SER A 343 26.74 -8.95 -5.20
C SER A 343 25.60 -9.93 -5.08
N THR A 344 24.42 -9.40 -4.80
CA THR A 344 23.13 -10.11 -4.83
C THR A 344 22.18 -9.31 -5.69
N ASN A 345 21.46 -9.98 -6.59
CA ASN A 345 20.35 -9.38 -7.33
C ASN A 345 19.11 -10.26 -7.15
N GLN A 346 18.00 -9.64 -6.75
CA GLN A 346 16.68 -10.26 -6.70
C GLN A 346 15.73 -9.42 -7.53
N LEU A 347 15.16 -10.02 -8.58
CA LEU A 347 14.15 -9.43 -9.44
C LEU A 347 12.84 -10.19 -9.26
N ASP A 348 11.82 -9.48 -8.82
CA ASP A 348 10.44 -9.95 -8.64
C ASP A 348 9.55 -9.33 -9.73
N ILE A 349 8.73 -10.16 -10.36
CA ILE A 349 7.75 -9.76 -11.38
C ILE A 349 6.39 -10.24 -10.91
N SER A 350 5.43 -9.32 -10.78
CA SER A 350 4.08 -9.66 -10.35
C SER A 350 3.00 -9.12 -11.30
N TYR A 351 1.92 -9.88 -11.44
CA TYR A 351 0.77 -9.51 -12.27
C TYR A 351 -0.55 -9.92 -11.59
N PRO A 352 -1.57 -9.05 -11.53
CA PRO A 352 -2.83 -9.33 -10.86
C PRO A 352 -3.57 -10.47 -11.54
N LEU A 353 -4.02 -11.43 -10.73
CA LEU A 353 -4.97 -12.43 -11.18
C LEU A 353 -6.35 -11.76 -11.28
N SER A 354 -7.05 -11.97 -12.40
CA SER A 354 -8.34 -11.35 -12.68
C SER A 354 -9.34 -11.55 -11.53
N ASP A 355 -10.20 -10.55 -11.30
CA ASP A 355 -11.27 -10.52 -10.29
C ASP A 355 -12.17 -11.77 -10.29
N ARG A 356 -12.21 -12.54 -11.39
CA ARG A 356 -13.01 -13.76 -11.52
C ARG A 356 -12.49 -14.95 -10.70
N ILE A 357 -11.19 -14.99 -10.35
CA ILE A 357 -10.58 -16.16 -9.68
C ILE A 357 -10.44 -15.90 -8.17
N PHE A 358 -10.13 -14.66 -7.77
CA PHE A 358 -9.95 -14.29 -6.36
C PHE A 358 -10.68 -12.98 -6.03
N ALA A 359 -12.00 -12.95 -6.24
CA ALA A 359 -12.88 -11.79 -6.06
C ALA A 359 -12.85 -11.10 -4.67
N ARG A 360 -12.10 -11.65 -3.69
CA ARG A 360 -11.97 -11.13 -2.32
C ARG A 360 -10.54 -11.01 -1.81
N THR A 361 -9.55 -11.53 -2.53
CA THR A 361 -8.14 -11.53 -2.13
C THR A 361 -7.32 -11.16 -3.34
N GLY A 362 -6.82 -9.93 -3.41
CA GLY A 362 -5.95 -9.46 -4.50
C GLY A 362 -4.67 -10.30 -4.58
N ALA A 363 -4.75 -11.43 -5.27
CA ALA A 363 -3.65 -12.35 -5.49
C ALA A 363 -2.96 -12.01 -6.80
N PHE A 364 -1.65 -12.17 -6.82
CA PHE A 364 -0.83 -11.87 -7.99
C PHE A 364 -0.03 -13.12 -8.35
N ILE A 365 0.10 -13.42 -9.64
CA ILE A 365 1.16 -14.34 -10.09
C ILE A 365 2.49 -13.65 -9.79
N HIS A 366 3.44 -14.39 -9.24
CA HIS A 366 4.73 -13.87 -8.81
C HIS A 366 5.86 -14.73 -9.36
N LEU A 367 6.74 -14.16 -10.18
CA LEU A 367 7.98 -14.76 -10.65
C LEU A 367 9.15 -14.08 -9.94
N GLN A 368 10.06 -14.86 -9.37
CA GLN A 368 11.24 -14.38 -8.69
C GLN A 368 12.50 -14.98 -9.32
N LEU A 369 13.47 -14.10 -9.59
CA LEU A 369 14.80 -14.42 -10.08
C LEU A 369 15.81 -13.95 -9.03
N LEU A 370 16.57 -14.87 -8.44
CA LEU A 370 17.59 -14.55 -7.45
C LEU A 370 18.95 -15.05 -7.90
N SER A 371 19.97 -14.21 -7.86
CA SER A 371 21.33 -14.56 -8.29
C SER A 371 22.38 -13.90 -7.40
N GLY A 372 23.51 -14.58 -7.21
CA GLY A 372 24.67 -14.07 -6.48
C GLY A 372 24.76 -14.60 -5.04
N TYR A 373 25.20 -13.75 -4.11
CA TYR A 373 25.52 -14.17 -2.74
C TYR A 373 24.35 -14.02 -1.77
N GLY A 374 24.32 -14.82 -0.71
CA GLY A 374 23.50 -14.55 0.47
C GLY A 374 22.00 -14.57 0.25
N GLU A 375 21.51 -15.61 -0.45
CA GLU A 375 20.09 -15.93 -0.57
C GLU A 375 19.37 -15.97 0.79
N THR A 376 20.06 -16.53 1.78
CA THR A 376 19.63 -16.64 3.17
C THR A 376 20.65 -15.96 4.09
N LEU A 377 20.29 -15.77 5.36
CA LEU A 377 21.25 -15.24 6.32
C LEU A 377 22.28 -16.31 6.72
N LEU A 378 21.86 -17.58 6.81
CA LEU A 378 22.76 -18.73 7.02
C LEU A 378 23.87 -18.79 5.96
N ASP A 379 23.50 -18.61 4.69
CA ASP A 379 24.39 -18.71 3.53
C ASP A 379 24.85 -17.34 3.00
N TYR A 380 24.92 -16.31 3.86
CA TYR A 380 25.27 -14.92 3.46
C TYR A 380 26.58 -14.82 2.65
N ASN A 381 27.52 -15.74 2.89
CA ASN A 381 28.85 -15.78 2.28
C ASN A 381 28.99 -16.83 1.17
N LYS A 382 27.90 -17.48 0.76
CA LYS A 382 27.91 -18.45 -0.34
C LYS A 382 27.27 -17.85 -1.59
N SER A 383 27.81 -18.22 -2.75
CA SER A 383 27.24 -17.91 -4.05
C SER A 383 26.24 -18.99 -4.47
N SER A 384 25.15 -18.54 -5.07
CA SER A 384 24.18 -19.35 -5.78
C SER A 384 24.11 -18.90 -7.24
N ASP A 385 23.92 -19.87 -8.12
CA ASP A 385 23.53 -19.59 -9.50
C ASP A 385 22.13 -18.96 -9.55
N THR A 386 21.72 -18.48 -10.71
CA THR A 386 20.40 -17.87 -10.86
C THR A 386 19.28 -18.88 -10.60
N GLN A 387 18.54 -18.67 -9.52
CA GLN A 387 17.36 -19.45 -9.15
C GLN A 387 16.11 -18.77 -9.70
N ILE A 388 15.21 -19.57 -10.26
CA ILE A 388 13.93 -19.13 -10.82
C ILE A 388 12.83 -19.78 -10.01
N ARG A 389 11.95 -18.97 -9.41
CA ARG A 389 10.81 -19.43 -8.63
C ARG A 389 9.52 -18.77 -9.10
N LEU A 390 8.44 -19.54 -9.18
CA LEU A 390 7.11 -19.08 -9.57
C LEU A 390 6.11 -19.39 -8.46
N GLY A 391 5.16 -18.50 -8.24
CA GLY A 391 4.07 -18.74 -7.31
C GLY A 391 3.11 -17.58 -7.22
N LEU A 392 2.66 -17.30 -6.00
CA LEU A 392 1.63 -16.30 -5.73
C LEU A 392 2.12 -15.29 -4.71
N SER A 393 1.64 -14.05 -4.84
CA SER A 393 1.74 -13.03 -3.80
C SER A 393 0.37 -12.46 -3.44
N ILE A 394 0.25 -11.97 -2.21
CA ILE A 394 -0.97 -11.36 -1.67
C ILE A 394 -0.77 -9.88 -1.31
N ALA A 395 0.49 -9.42 -1.32
CA ALA A 395 0.90 -8.03 -1.24
C ALA A 395 2.18 -7.86 -2.05
N ARG A 396 2.32 -6.73 -2.76
CA ARG A 396 3.38 -6.50 -3.77
C ARG A 396 3.91 -5.07 -3.79
#